data_AF-A0A9D4K845-F1
#
_entry.id   AF-A0A9D4K845-F1
#
_cell.length_a   1.000
_cell.length_b   1.000
_cell.length_c   1.000
_cell.angle_alpha   90.00
_cell.angle_beta   90.00
_cell.angle_gamma   90.00
#
_symmetry.space_group_name_H-M   'P 1'
#
loop_
_entity.id
_entity.type
_entity.pdbx_description
1 polymer ?
#
loop_
_entity_poly.entity_id
_entity_poly.type
_entity_poly.pdbx_seq_one_letter_code
_entity_poly.pdbx_strand_id
1 'polypeptide(L)'
;MTPTFLILVLCFATTQGRRPQGLRKHVHEFEIPQAQTKQKNSTKIWSGLNLKGFSWKDCGTSSSLVNIQSLSLSPDPLAFPGPVNVAAEFVVKQSLVAPLKGQLKVYKKIFGTYIEIPCVDNVGSCTYDDLCSKLAPIQGQCPDSLKKIGIDCSCPIAANSYNLGKTEFDVSASVIPGGDYHIIADITMNGAQATCIDMYISVA
;
A
#
# COMPACT_ATOMS: atom_id res chain seq x y z
N MET A 1 0.36 27.35 4.22
CA MET A 1 1.53 26.61 4.75
C MET A 1 1.36 25.17 4.30
N THR A 2 2.30 24.71 3.50
CA THR A 2 2.14 23.69 2.43
C THR A 2 2.09 22.25 2.94
N PRO A 3 1.05 21.45 2.64
CA PRO A 3 1.09 20.01 2.83
C PRO A 3 1.56 19.34 1.52
N THR A 4 2.86 19.38 1.25
CA THR A 4 3.52 18.67 0.14
C THR A 4 3.57 17.14 0.37
N PHE A 5 2.68 16.59 1.20
CA PHE A 5 2.92 15.37 1.96
C PHE A 5 2.15 14.12 1.51
N LEU A 6 1.16 14.24 0.62
CA LEU A 6 0.29 13.09 0.30
C LEU A 6 0.70 12.25 -0.93
N ILE A 7 1.80 12.59 -1.63
CA ILE A 7 2.22 11.87 -2.85
C ILE A 7 3.18 10.71 -2.51
N LEU A 8 3.50 10.52 -1.24
CA LEU A 8 4.64 9.74 -0.77
C LEU A 8 4.21 8.73 0.31
N VAL A 9 3.02 8.16 0.17
CA VAL A 9 2.27 7.45 1.23
C VAL A 9 3.00 6.20 1.79
N LEU A 10 4.10 5.76 1.17
CA LEU A 10 5.01 4.73 1.72
C LEU A 10 6.40 5.24 2.12
N CYS A 11 6.80 6.47 1.80
CA CYS A 11 8.12 7.01 2.15
C CYS A 11 8.09 8.06 3.30
N PHE A 12 6.93 8.57 3.74
CA PHE A 12 6.85 9.61 4.81
C PHE A 12 6.50 9.09 6.21
N ALA A 13 6.44 7.78 6.41
CA ALA A 13 5.98 7.19 7.66
C ALA A 13 7.11 6.93 8.69
N THR A 14 8.16 7.75 8.70
CA THR A 14 9.27 7.60 9.66
C THR A 14 9.72 8.94 10.21
N THR A 15 9.04 9.43 11.25
CA THR A 15 9.62 10.37 12.21
C THR A 15 9.69 9.71 13.59
N GLN A 16 10.88 9.17 13.88
CA GLN A 16 11.50 8.85 15.17
C GLN A 16 10.65 8.67 16.44
N GLY A 17 10.84 7.52 17.11
CA GLY A 17 10.55 7.36 18.55
C GLY A 17 11.08 6.06 19.15
N ARG A 18 12.35 6.01 19.56
CA ARG A 18 12.93 4.91 20.37
C ARG A 18 12.16 4.72 21.69
N ARG A 19 11.87 3.47 22.10
CA ARG A 19 12.36 2.81 23.35
C ARG A 19 11.62 1.49 23.68
N PRO A 20 12.16 0.66 24.60
CA PRO A 20 12.22 -0.79 24.41
C PRO A 20 11.50 -1.62 25.49
N GLN A 21 11.64 -2.95 25.35
CA GLN A 21 11.58 -4.03 26.35
C GLN A 21 10.22 -4.41 26.95
N GLY A 22 9.75 -5.59 26.50
CA GLY A 22 9.59 -6.75 27.36
C GLY A 22 8.34 -6.83 28.23
N LEU A 23 7.51 -7.85 28.00
CA LEU A 23 7.01 -8.68 29.10
C LEU A 23 6.43 -10.01 28.58
N ARG A 24 6.99 -11.11 29.08
CA ARG A 24 6.41 -12.46 29.04
C ARG A 24 5.02 -12.45 29.68
N LYS A 25 4.04 -13.13 29.08
CA LYS A 25 3.00 -13.83 29.82
C LYS A 25 2.79 -15.22 29.24
N HIS A 26 2.97 -16.21 30.11
CA HIS A 26 2.57 -17.59 29.93
C HIS A 26 1.04 -17.66 29.74
N VAL A 27 0.59 -18.40 28.73
CA VAL A 27 -0.80 -18.84 28.61
C VAL A 27 -0.75 -20.37 28.56
N HIS A 28 -1.24 -20.99 29.63
CA HIS A 28 -1.74 -22.36 29.57
C HIS A 28 -3.18 -22.26 29.08
N GLU A 29 -3.50 -22.89 27.96
CA GLU A 29 -4.88 -23.10 27.54
C GLU A 29 -5.07 -24.56 27.10
N PHE A 30 -6.19 -25.08 27.56
CA PHE A 30 -6.68 -26.45 27.56
C PHE A 30 -6.88 -27.03 26.14
N GLU A 31 -6.44 -28.27 25.89
CA GLU A 31 -6.90 -29.07 24.74
C GLU A 31 -8.23 -29.77 25.09
N ILE A 32 -9.25 -29.59 24.25
CA ILE A 32 -10.44 -30.46 24.21
C ILE A 32 -10.64 -30.94 22.75
N PRO A 33 -10.98 -32.23 22.53
CA PRO A 33 -10.93 -32.86 21.22
C PRO A 33 -12.04 -32.41 20.26
N GLN A 34 -11.68 -32.38 18.97
CA GLN A 34 -12.53 -32.08 17.83
C GLN A 34 -13.63 -33.15 17.63
N ALA A 35 -14.89 -32.74 17.66
CA ALA A 35 -16.01 -33.53 17.15
C ALA A 35 -16.52 -32.90 15.84
N GLN A 36 -16.32 -33.63 14.73
CA GLN A 36 -16.73 -33.25 13.39
C GLN A 36 -18.22 -33.56 13.18
N THR A 37 -19.02 -32.56 12.79
CA THR A 37 -20.30 -32.81 12.11
C THR A 37 -20.40 -31.98 10.83
N LYS A 38 -20.48 -32.71 9.72
CA LYS A 38 -20.77 -32.21 8.37
C LYS A 38 -22.17 -31.61 8.34
N GLN A 39 -22.29 -30.34 7.99
CA GLN A 39 -23.56 -29.78 7.53
C GLN A 39 -23.35 -28.99 6.23
N LYS A 40 -23.64 -29.67 5.11
CA LYS A 40 -23.94 -29.03 3.83
C LYS A 40 -25.26 -28.27 4.00
N ASN A 41 -25.22 -26.95 3.88
CA ASN A 41 -26.41 -26.22 3.46
C ASN A 41 -26.02 -25.01 2.61
N SER A 42 -26.38 -25.08 1.34
CA SER A 42 -26.21 -24.03 0.36
C SER A 42 -27.39 -23.06 0.48
N THR A 43 -27.18 -21.93 1.14
CA THR A 43 -28.04 -20.76 1.03
C THR A 43 -27.21 -19.63 0.48
N LYS A 44 -27.43 -19.34 -0.81
CA LYS A 44 -26.90 -18.21 -1.55
C LYS A 44 -27.50 -16.92 -0.96
N ILE A 45 -26.88 -16.43 0.10
CA ILE A 45 -27.14 -15.09 0.64
C ILE A 45 -26.23 -14.13 -0.12
N TRP A 46 -26.80 -13.31 -1.00
CA TRP A 46 -26.12 -12.16 -1.58
C TRP A 46 -26.03 -11.07 -0.51
N SER A 47 -25.06 -11.24 0.39
CA SER A 47 -24.61 -10.19 1.29
C SER A 47 -23.78 -9.22 0.47
N GLY A 48 -24.13 -7.93 0.53
CA GLY A 48 -23.35 -6.86 -0.08
C GLY A 48 -21.86 -7.04 0.24
N LEU A 49 -21.02 -6.85 -0.78
CA LEU A 49 -19.57 -7.03 -0.70
C LEU A 49 -18.98 -5.97 0.26
N ASN A 50 -19.10 -6.16 1.57
CA ASN A 50 -18.14 -5.61 2.52
C ASN A 50 -16.81 -6.25 2.15
N LEU A 51 -15.79 -5.43 1.91
CA LEU A 51 -14.45 -5.96 1.72
C LEU A 51 -14.13 -6.79 2.97
N LYS A 52 -13.87 -8.09 2.77
CA LYS A 52 -13.47 -8.98 3.86
C LYS A 52 -12.04 -8.70 4.37
N GLY A 53 -11.39 -7.72 3.76
CA GLY A 53 -10.06 -7.28 4.11
C GLY A 53 -9.32 -6.68 2.93
N PHE A 54 -8.07 -6.30 3.16
CA PHE A 54 -7.12 -5.90 2.13
C PHE A 54 -7.08 -6.93 1.00
N SER A 55 -7.18 -6.44 -0.23
CA SER A 55 -6.96 -7.26 -1.43
C SER A 55 -6.31 -6.41 -2.51
N TRP A 56 -5.58 -7.07 -3.41
CA TRP A 56 -4.92 -6.39 -4.51
C TRP A 56 -4.69 -7.35 -5.66
N LYS A 57 -4.40 -6.80 -6.84
CA LYS A 57 -3.87 -7.51 -8.00
C LYS A 57 -2.86 -6.64 -8.75
N ASP A 58 -1.89 -7.27 -9.37
CA ASP A 58 -1.10 -6.66 -10.43
C ASP A 58 -2.02 -6.50 -11.66
N CYS A 59 -2.38 -5.26 -11.99
CA CYS A 59 -3.19 -4.93 -13.18
C CYS A 59 -2.33 -4.61 -14.40
N GLY A 60 -1.02 -4.89 -14.31
CA GLY A 60 -0.08 -4.67 -15.38
C GLY A 60 -0.25 -5.64 -16.53
N THR A 61 0.46 -5.36 -17.61
CA THR A 61 0.61 -6.25 -18.75
C THR A 61 1.85 -7.14 -18.59
N SER A 62 1.99 -8.19 -19.40
CA SER A 62 3.22 -9.00 -19.44
C SER A 62 4.46 -8.19 -19.81
N SER A 63 4.27 -7.09 -20.56
CA SER A 63 5.29 -6.11 -20.93
C SER A 63 5.63 -5.09 -19.84
N SER A 64 4.92 -5.06 -18.70
CA SER A 64 5.22 -4.11 -17.62
C SER A 64 6.64 -4.30 -17.10
N LEU A 65 7.31 -3.18 -16.83
CA LEU A 65 8.70 -3.15 -16.39
C LEU A 65 8.86 -3.59 -14.94
N VAL A 66 7.82 -3.50 -14.13
CA VAL A 66 7.75 -4.01 -12.77
C VAL A 66 6.72 -5.12 -12.71
N ASN A 67 7.09 -6.23 -12.10
CA ASN A 67 6.16 -7.29 -11.73
C ASN A 67 6.07 -7.38 -10.22
N ILE A 68 4.85 -7.37 -9.67
CA ILE A 68 4.63 -7.42 -8.23
C ILE A 68 4.26 -8.86 -7.87
N GLN A 69 5.12 -9.47 -7.06
CA GLN A 69 5.01 -10.88 -6.69
C GLN A 69 4.16 -11.06 -5.44
N SER A 70 4.36 -10.17 -4.45
CA SER A 70 3.58 -10.17 -3.22
C SER A 70 3.41 -8.75 -2.68
N LEU A 71 2.26 -8.51 -2.05
CA LEU A 71 1.96 -7.30 -1.30
C LEU A 71 1.04 -7.68 -0.13
N SER A 72 1.33 -7.15 1.05
CA SER A 72 0.52 -7.34 2.25
C SER A 72 0.49 -6.06 3.07
N LEU A 73 -0.65 -5.78 3.68
CA LEU A 73 -0.89 -4.66 4.59
C LEU A 73 -1.53 -5.18 5.88
N SER A 74 -1.10 -4.67 7.03
CA SER A 74 -1.76 -4.91 8.32
C SER A 74 -1.57 -3.72 9.27
N PRO A 75 -2.48 -3.49 10.23
CA PRO A 75 -3.70 -4.24 10.51
C PRO A 75 -4.77 -4.06 9.43
N ASP A 76 -5.84 -4.84 9.53
CA ASP A 76 -6.98 -4.76 8.63
C ASP A 76 -8.27 -4.79 9.47
N PRO A 77 -9.06 -3.69 9.52
CA PRO A 77 -8.84 -2.43 8.82
C PRO A 77 -7.59 -1.68 9.31
N LEU A 78 -7.03 -0.83 8.43
CA LEU A 78 -5.94 0.08 8.76
C LEU A 78 -6.46 1.17 9.69
N ALA A 79 -5.65 1.55 10.68
CA ALA A 79 -5.98 2.63 11.63
C ALA A 79 -4.99 3.78 11.47
N PHE A 80 -5.51 5.00 11.33
CA PHE A 80 -4.71 6.20 11.20
C PHE A 80 -5.13 7.27 12.24
N PRO A 81 -4.19 8.02 12.82
CA PRO A 81 -2.74 7.81 12.74
C PRO A 81 -2.31 6.52 13.44
N GLY A 82 -1.20 5.92 12.98
CA GLY A 82 -0.66 4.72 13.61
C GLY A 82 0.23 3.86 12.70
N PRO A 83 0.77 2.76 13.25
CA PRO A 83 1.67 1.87 12.53
C PRO A 83 0.93 1.04 11.49
N VAL A 84 1.49 1.01 10.28
CA VAL A 84 1.11 0.13 9.19
C VAL A 84 2.28 -0.79 8.88
N ASN A 85 2.03 -2.10 8.91
CA ASN A 85 2.97 -3.11 8.48
C ASN A 85 2.75 -3.39 6.99
N VAL A 86 3.81 -3.21 6.21
CA VAL A 86 3.84 -3.46 4.77
C VAL A 86 4.86 -4.56 4.50
N ALA A 87 4.51 -5.56 3.70
CA ALA A 87 5.49 -6.44 3.07
C ALA A 87 5.23 -6.50 1.58
N ALA A 88 6.30 -6.39 0.79
CA ALA A 88 6.22 -6.37 -0.67
C ALA A 88 7.44 -7.05 -1.30
N GLU A 89 7.18 -7.79 -2.37
CA GLU A 89 8.19 -8.36 -3.25
C GLU A 89 7.85 -8.00 -4.68
N PHE A 90 8.83 -7.46 -5.40
CA PHE A 90 8.64 -7.06 -6.79
C PHE A 90 9.95 -7.09 -7.57
N VAL A 91 9.84 -7.27 -8.87
CA VAL A 91 10.98 -7.32 -9.79
C VAL A 91 10.90 -6.15 -10.75
N VAL A 92 11.95 -5.33 -10.77
CA VAL A 92 12.16 -4.28 -11.76
C VAL A 92 13.04 -4.84 -12.88
N LYS A 93 12.47 -5.04 -14.06
CA LYS A 93 13.12 -5.62 -15.24
C LYS A 93 14.08 -4.64 -15.92
N GLN A 94 13.80 -3.34 -15.82
CA GLN A 94 14.58 -2.26 -16.40
C GLN A 94 14.57 -1.06 -15.45
N SER A 95 15.72 -0.39 -15.29
CA SER A 95 15.83 0.78 -14.41
C SER A 95 14.77 1.83 -14.74
N LEU A 96 14.05 2.27 -13.72
CA LEU A 96 13.01 3.29 -13.82
C LEU A 96 13.67 4.67 -13.73
N VAL A 97 13.63 5.40 -14.84
CA VAL A 97 14.26 6.72 -15.00
C VAL A 97 13.20 7.80 -15.16
N ALA A 98 13.56 9.04 -14.83
CA ALA A 98 12.70 10.19 -15.09
C ALA A 98 12.49 10.41 -16.59
N PRO A 99 11.31 10.91 -17.02
CA PRO A 99 10.12 11.14 -16.21
C PRO A 99 9.30 9.85 -15.97
N LEU A 100 8.80 9.68 -14.75
CA LEU A 100 7.87 8.60 -14.39
C LEU A 100 6.48 9.18 -14.19
N LYS A 101 5.61 9.08 -15.19
CA LYS A 101 4.24 9.60 -15.08
C LYS A 101 3.38 8.65 -14.26
N GLY A 102 2.86 9.12 -13.13
CA GLY A 102 1.98 8.37 -12.25
C GLY A 102 0.52 8.82 -12.37
N GLN A 103 -0.40 7.88 -12.50
CA GLN A 103 -1.84 8.10 -12.45
C GLN A 103 -2.40 7.35 -11.26
N LEU A 104 -2.95 8.08 -10.30
CA LEU A 104 -3.62 7.53 -9.14
C LEU A 104 -5.12 7.75 -9.30
N LYS A 105 -5.91 6.71 -9.13
CA LYS A 105 -7.37 6.79 -8.98
C LYS A 105 -7.75 6.27 -7.62
N VAL A 106 -8.51 7.05 -6.88
CA VAL A 106 -8.96 6.72 -5.52
C VAL A 106 -10.47 6.82 -5.48
N TYR A 107 -11.11 5.73 -5.08
CA TYR A 107 -12.55 5.65 -4.91
C TYR A 107 -12.87 5.36 -3.46
N LYS A 108 -13.91 6.01 -2.93
CA LYS A 108 -14.48 5.70 -1.62
C LYS A 108 -15.85 5.08 -1.79
N LYS A 109 -16.13 4.02 -1.03
CA LYS A 109 -17.46 3.42 -1.00
C LYS A 109 -18.42 4.26 -0.18
N ILE A 110 -19.51 4.69 -0.80
CA ILE A 110 -20.58 5.48 -0.20
C ILE A 110 -21.91 4.86 -0.63
N PHE A 111 -22.77 4.52 0.33
CA PHE A 111 -24.07 3.87 0.09
C PHE A 111 -24.03 2.66 -0.86
N GLY A 112 -22.95 1.86 -0.79
CA GLY A 112 -22.79 0.64 -1.60
C GLY A 112 -22.16 0.86 -2.99
N THR A 113 -21.82 2.09 -3.36
CA THR A 113 -21.17 2.42 -4.64
C THR A 113 -19.81 3.08 -4.41
N TYR A 114 -18.83 2.79 -5.27
CA TYR A 114 -17.53 3.45 -5.25
C TYR A 114 -17.60 4.77 -6.01
N ILE A 115 -17.36 5.87 -5.28
CA ILE A 115 -17.37 7.23 -5.81
C ILE A 115 -15.92 7.72 -5.91
N GLU A 116 -15.55 8.25 -7.07
CA GLU A 116 -14.20 8.78 -7.30
C GLU A 116 -13.95 10.02 -6.45
N ILE A 117 -12.81 10.03 -5.76
CA ILE A 117 -12.33 11.19 -5.01
C ILE A 117 -11.56 12.08 -5.99
N PRO A 118 -11.97 13.33 -6.23
CA PRO A 118 -11.28 14.20 -7.18
C PRO A 118 -9.88 14.56 -6.68
N CYS A 119 -8.99 14.94 -7.61
CA CYS A 119 -7.71 15.52 -7.25
C CYS A 119 -7.89 16.93 -6.69
N VAL A 120 -7.51 17.15 -5.43
CA VAL A 120 -7.45 18.47 -4.79
C VAL A 120 -6.12 18.60 -4.08
N ASP A 121 -5.34 19.63 -4.39
CA ASP A 121 -4.02 19.86 -3.75
C ASP A 121 -3.08 18.64 -3.77
N ASN A 122 -3.10 17.85 -4.84
CA ASN A 122 -2.38 16.58 -4.99
C ASN A 122 -2.86 15.44 -4.07
N VAL A 123 -4.14 15.45 -3.71
CA VAL A 123 -4.82 14.42 -2.92
C VAL A 123 -6.00 13.84 -3.69
N GLY A 124 -6.16 12.52 -3.69
CA GLY A 124 -7.24 11.83 -4.41
C GLY A 124 -6.80 11.30 -5.76
N SER A 125 -7.69 11.37 -6.76
CA SER A 125 -7.45 10.82 -8.10
C SER A 125 -6.62 11.77 -8.97
N CYS A 126 -5.31 11.80 -8.74
CA CYS A 126 -4.38 12.74 -9.35
C CYS A 126 -3.51 12.11 -10.45
N THR A 127 -3.07 12.95 -11.39
CA THR A 127 -1.97 12.62 -12.33
C THR A 127 -0.73 13.42 -11.94
N TYR A 128 0.40 12.73 -11.86
CA TYR A 128 1.71 13.28 -11.58
C TYR A 128 2.57 13.10 -12.82
N ASP A 129 3.03 14.20 -13.43
CA ASP A 129 3.80 14.14 -14.67
C ASP A 129 5.18 13.50 -14.49
N ASP A 130 5.76 13.66 -13.29
CA ASP A 130 7.00 13.00 -12.92
C ASP A 130 7.04 12.67 -11.41
N LEU A 131 6.97 11.39 -11.08
CA LEU A 131 7.16 10.88 -9.73
C LEU A 131 8.61 11.03 -9.26
N CYS A 132 9.60 11.03 -10.16
CA CYS A 132 11.00 11.23 -9.79
C CYS A 132 11.21 12.62 -9.17
N SER A 133 10.54 13.66 -9.69
CA SER A 133 10.59 15.00 -9.11
C SER A 133 9.92 15.09 -7.72
N LYS A 134 9.03 14.14 -7.37
CA LYS A 134 8.40 14.04 -6.04
C LYS A 134 9.26 13.27 -5.05
N LEU A 135 10.13 12.38 -5.55
CA LEU A 135 11.09 11.61 -4.76
C LEU A 135 12.34 12.42 -4.39
N ALA A 136 12.84 13.31 -5.25
CA ALA A 136 14.07 14.07 -4.95
C ALA A 136 14.04 14.85 -3.60
N PRO A 137 12.95 15.55 -3.20
CA PRO A 137 12.91 16.30 -1.95
C PRO A 137 12.94 15.45 -0.67
N ILE A 138 12.63 14.15 -0.77
CA ILE A 138 12.44 13.24 0.37
C ILE A 138 13.59 12.25 0.53
N GLN A 139 14.60 12.29 -0.35
CA GLN A 139 15.74 11.36 -0.36
C GLN A 139 16.44 11.29 1.01
N GLY A 140 16.62 12.45 1.66
CA GLY A 140 17.19 12.53 3.02
C GLY A 140 16.34 11.88 4.11
N GLN A 141 15.04 11.70 3.86
CA GLN A 141 14.05 11.10 4.76
C GLN A 141 13.67 9.67 4.33
N CYS A 142 14.37 9.10 3.36
CA CYS A 142 14.07 7.76 2.87
C CYS A 142 14.20 6.73 4.01
N PRO A 143 13.15 5.93 4.29
CA PRO A 143 13.16 4.92 5.35
C PRO A 143 14.35 3.97 5.25
N ASP A 144 14.98 3.65 6.39
CA ASP A 144 16.14 2.76 6.44
C ASP A 144 15.83 1.37 5.88
N SER A 145 14.59 0.90 6.01
CA SER A 145 14.13 -0.37 5.44
C SER A 145 14.18 -0.38 3.91
N LEU A 146 13.90 0.75 3.25
CA LEU A 146 14.04 0.89 1.79
C LEU A 146 15.51 1.00 1.38
N LYS A 147 16.31 1.77 2.12
CA LYS A 147 17.75 1.89 1.85
C LYS A 147 18.47 0.53 1.92
N LYS A 148 18.11 -0.30 2.90
CA LYS A 148 18.68 -1.65 3.09
C LYS A 148 18.46 -2.58 1.89
N ILE A 149 17.41 -2.36 1.12
CA ILE A 149 17.11 -3.14 -0.09
C ILE A 149 17.58 -2.45 -1.37
N GLY A 150 18.33 -1.35 -1.25
CA GLY A 150 18.89 -0.61 -2.38
C GLY A 150 17.93 0.39 -3.02
N ILE A 151 16.88 0.84 -2.30
CA ILE A 151 15.98 1.91 -2.73
C ILE A 151 16.28 3.14 -1.89
N ASP A 152 16.84 4.18 -2.51
CA ASP A 152 17.23 5.42 -1.84
C ASP A 152 16.17 6.52 -1.96
N CYS A 153 14.98 6.16 -2.45
CA CYS A 153 13.88 7.08 -2.70
C CYS A 153 14.28 8.24 -3.64
N SER A 154 15.10 7.93 -4.64
CA SER A 154 15.42 8.80 -5.76
C SER A 154 15.31 8.01 -7.08
N CYS A 155 15.38 8.72 -8.19
CA CYS A 155 15.57 8.08 -9.50
C CYS A 155 17.05 8.19 -9.91
N PRO A 156 17.60 7.17 -10.59
CA PRO A 156 16.90 5.98 -11.09
C PRO A 156 16.68 4.89 -10.03
N ILE A 157 15.53 4.21 -10.11
CA ILE A 157 15.32 2.94 -9.38
C ILE A 157 15.91 1.83 -10.23
N ALA A 158 16.95 1.15 -9.73
CA ALA A 158 17.69 0.16 -10.50
C ALA A 158 16.86 -1.09 -10.86
N ALA A 159 17.22 -1.76 -11.94
CA ALA A 159 16.72 -3.09 -12.23
C ALA A 159 17.23 -4.08 -11.17
N ASN A 160 16.32 -4.66 -10.38
CA ASN A 160 16.63 -5.65 -9.37
C ASN A 160 15.37 -6.42 -8.93
N SER A 161 15.57 -7.51 -8.20
CA SER A 161 14.54 -8.13 -7.38
C SER A 161 14.58 -7.50 -5.98
N TYR A 162 13.48 -6.89 -5.57
CA TYR A 162 13.37 -6.20 -4.29
C TYR A 162 12.46 -7.00 -3.35
N ASN A 163 12.88 -7.16 -2.10
CA ASN A 163 12.10 -7.76 -1.04
C ASN A 163 12.19 -6.89 0.20
N LEU A 164 11.09 -6.19 0.52
CA LEU A 164 11.02 -5.30 1.67
C LEU A 164 10.91 -6.05 3.01
N GLY A 165 10.49 -7.32 2.98
CA GLY A 165 10.06 -8.05 4.16
C GLY A 165 8.92 -7.32 4.89
N LYS A 166 8.52 -7.83 6.05
CA LYS A 166 7.54 -7.13 6.90
C LYS A 166 8.22 -5.93 7.57
N THR A 167 7.87 -4.73 7.12
CA THR A 167 8.36 -3.46 7.65
C THR A 167 7.21 -2.64 8.21
N GLU A 168 7.43 -2.05 9.39
CA GLU A 168 6.48 -1.12 10.00
C GLU A 168 6.77 0.33 9.57
N PHE A 169 5.70 1.05 9.27
CA PHE A 169 5.68 2.44 8.82
C PHE A 169 4.68 3.19 9.70
N ASP A 170 5.11 4.24 10.40
CA ASP A 170 4.25 5.06 11.24
C ASP A 170 3.57 6.17 10.43
N VAL A 171 2.30 5.99 10.10
CA VAL A 171 1.57 6.89 9.21
C VAL A 171 0.82 7.94 10.04
N SER A 172 1.36 9.16 10.06
CA SER A 172 0.79 10.32 10.72
C SER A 172 -0.30 10.99 9.85
N ALA A 173 -1.37 10.28 9.53
CA ALA A 173 -2.46 10.91 8.78
C ALA A 173 -3.37 11.74 9.70
N SER A 174 -3.51 13.03 9.36
CA SER A 174 -4.70 13.80 9.69
C SER A 174 -5.68 13.63 8.51
N VAL A 175 -6.87 13.10 8.78
CA VAL A 175 -8.04 13.11 7.89
C VAL A 175 -8.02 12.10 6.71
N ILE A 176 -7.74 10.81 6.94
CA ILE A 176 -8.30 9.75 6.07
C ILE A 176 -9.60 9.29 6.74
N PRO A 177 -10.78 9.63 6.23
CA PRO A 177 -12.02 9.24 6.91
C PRO A 177 -12.22 7.72 6.81
N GLY A 178 -12.75 7.08 7.86
CA GLY A 178 -13.04 5.65 7.84
C GLY A 178 -13.92 5.23 6.65
N GLY A 179 -13.75 3.98 6.21
CA GLY A 179 -14.50 3.35 5.13
C GLY A 179 -13.67 2.47 4.20
N ASP A 180 -14.36 1.92 3.20
CA ASP A 180 -13.78 1.07 2.15
C ASP A 180 -13.27 1.95 1.00
N TYR A 181 -12.04 1.69 0.55
CA TYR A 181 -11.41 2.37 -0.57
C TYR A 181 -10.99 1.39 -1.65
N HIS A 182 -11.08 1.82 -2.90
CA HIS A 182 -10.54 1.16 -4.08
C HIS A 182 -9.54 2.11 -4.73
N ILE A 183 -8.32 1.64 -4.95
CA ILE A 183 -7.19 2.46 -5.40
C ILE A 183 -6.57 1.76 -6.60
N ILE A 184 -6.36 2.52 -7.68
CA ILE A 184 -5.62 2.08 -8.86
C ILE A 184 -4.44 3.01 -9.05
N ALA A 185 -3.22 2.47 -9.04
CA ALA A 185 -1.99 3.18 -9.30
C ALA A 185 -1.35 2.64 -10.57
N ASP A 186 -1.28 3.46 -11.62
CA ASP A 186 -0.62 3.16 -12.89
C ASP A 186 0.59 4.08 -13.08
N ILE A 187 1.76 3.53 -13.35
CA ILE A 187 2.98 4.29 -13.63
C ILE A 187 3.44 3.95 -15.04
N THR A 188 3.78 4.99 -15.81
CA THR A 188 4.32 4.87 -17.16
C THR A 188 5.69 5.52 -17.27
N MET A 189 6.55 4.92 -18.10
CA MET A 189 7.88 5.43 -18.44
C MET A 189 8.02 5.42 -19.96
N ASN A 190 8.37 6.56 -20.55
CA ASN A 190 8.48 6.71 -22.02
C ASN A 190 7.21 6.27 -22.79
N GLY A 191 6.03 6.48 -22.20
CA GLY A 191 4.74 6.10 -22.79
C GLY A 191 4.37 4.62 -22.66
N ALA A 192 5.25 3.77 -22.14
CA ALA A 192 4.97 2.37 -21.84
C ALA A 192 4.62 2.17 -20.35
N GLN A 193 3.76 1.19 -20.04
CA GLN A 193 3.40 0.89 -18.66
C GLN A 193 4.59 0.30 -17.91
N ALA A 194 5.01 0.98 -16.85
CA ALA A 194 6.04 0.50 -15.93
C ALA A 194 5.42 -0.44 -14.90
N THR A 195 4.31 -0.06 -14.26
CA THR A 195 3.61 -0.91 -13.28
C THR A 195 2.14 -0.51 -13.15
N CYS A 196 1.29 -1.44 -12.70
CA CYS A 196 -0.11 -1.16 -12.36
C CYS A 196 -0.53 -1.99 -11.14
N ILE A 197 -1.09 -1.32 -10.13
CA ILE A 197 -1.66 -1.95 -8.92
C ILE A 197 -3.12 -1.55 -8.79
N ASP A 198 -4.01 -2.52 -8.62
CA ASP A 198 -5.42 -2.31 -8.28
C ASP A 198 -5.65 -2.97 -6.92
N MET A 199 -6.02 -2.17 -5.92
CA MET A 199 -6.12 -2.57 -4.52
C MET A 199 -7.38 -2.06 -3.84
N TYR A 200 -7.87 -2.84 -2.88
CA TYR A 200 -8.97 -2.50 -2.00
C TYR A 200 -8.48 -2.54 -0.56
N ILE A 201 -8.73 -1.47 0.20
CA ILE A 201 -8.36 -1.35 1.62
C ILE A 201 -9.54 -0.88 2.44
N SER A 202 -9.52 -1.21 3.72
CA SER A 202 -10.49 -0.72 4.71
C SER A 202 -9.75 0.16 5.72
N VAL A 203 -10.33 1.31 6.06
CA VAL A 203 -9.82 2.23 7.08
C VAL A 203 -10.84 2.32 8.22
N ALA A 204 -10.36 2.16 9.46
CA ALA A 204 -11.14 2.22 10.69
C ALA A 204 -11.69 3.62 10.99
#